data_AF-A0A534A5F0-F1
#
_entry.id   AF-A0A534A5F0-F1
#
_cell.length_a   1.000
_cell.length_b   1.000
_cell.length_c   1.000
_cell.angle_alpha   90.00
_cell.angle_beta   90.00
_cell.angle_gamma   90.00
#
_symmetry.space_group_name_H-M   'P 1'
#
loop_
_entity.id
_entity.type
_entity.pdbx_description
1 polymer ?
#
loop_
_entity_poly.entity_id
_entity_poly.type
_entity_poly.pdbx_seq_one_letter_code
_entity_poly.pdbx_strand_id
1 'polypeptide(L)'
;MKAFATRCSIALLAGAISIGAHAADKITIMVGGLEKQIYLPAKLTEQLGYFKEQGLDVELQSEQAGVNAENQMLAGAVQGVVGFYDHTIDLQAKG
;
A
#
# COMPACT_ATOMS: atom_id res chain seq x y z
N MET A 1 -50.84 13.12 -44.54
CA MET A 1 -49.77 12.34 -45.20
C MET A 1 -48.43 12.72 -44.57
N LYS A 2 -47.79 11.73 -43.94
CA LYS A 2 -46.35 11.59 -43.60
C LYS A 2 -45.69 12.64 -42.69
N ALA A 3 -45.36 12.15 -41.50
CA ALA A 3 -44.73 12.83 -40.38
C ALA A 3 -43.21 12.96 -40.54
N PHE A 4 -42.74 14.11 -40.06
CA PHE A 4 -41.57 14.36 -39.21
C PHE A 4 -40.21 13.77 -39.61
N ALA A 5 -39.39 14.68 -40.15
CA ALA A 5 -37.94 14.55 -40.28
C ALA A 5 -37.27 14.54 -38.89
N THR A 6 -36.66 13.41 -38.53
CA THR A 6 -35.80 13.26 -37.36
C THR A 6 -34.50 14.05 -37.57
N ARG A 7 -34.40 15.21 -36.91
CA ARG A 7 -33.16 16.00 -36.79
C ARG A 7 -32.26 15.36 -35.72
N CYS A 8 -31.03 14.99 -36.10
CA CYS A 8 -29.97 14.59 -35.17
C CYS A 8 -29.58 15.77 -34.29
N SER A 9 -29.96 15.72 -33.01
CA SER A 9 -29.37 16.56 -31.97
C SER A 9 -28.03 15.96 -31.56
N ILE A 10 -26.92 16.63 -31.86
CA ILE A 10 -25.59 16.28 -31.32
C ILE A 10 -25.56 16.78 -29.87
N ALA A 11 -25.70 15.85 -28.93
CA ALA A 11 -25.59 16.08 -27.50
C ALA A 11 -24.13 15.93 -27.05
N LEU A 12 -23.61 17.02 -26.48
CA LEU A 12 -22.66 17.12 -25.37
C LEU A 12 -21.81 15.87 -25.02
N LEU A 13 -20.52 15.90 -25.38
CA LEU A 13 -19.49 15.11 -24.70
C LEU A 13 -18.46 16.08 -24.08
N ALA A 14 -18.83 16.68 -22.95
CA ALA A 14 -17.86 17.23 -22.03
C ALA A 14 -17.13 16.03 -21.39
N GLY A 15 -16.00 15.64 -22.00
CA GLY A 15 -15.10 14.66 -21.43
C GLY A 15 -14.50 15.22 -20.14
N ALA A 16 -15.16 14.96 -19.02
CA ALA A 16 -14.56 15.09 -17.71
C ALA A 16 -13.37 14.11 -17.69
N ILE A 17 -12.15 14.66 -17.76
CA ILE A 17 -10.96 13.91 -17.40
C ILE A 17 -11.10 13.66 -15.91
N SER A 18 -11.67 12.51 -15.55
CA SER A 18 -11.58 11.99 -14.20
C SER A 18 -10.10 11.76 -13.91
N ILE A 19 -9.48 12.72 -13.22
CA ILE A 19 -8.25 12.47 -12.48
C ILE A 19 -8.69 11.51 -11.39
N GLY A 20 -8.66 10.21 -11.70
CA GLY A 20 -8.94 9.17 -10.72
C GLY A 20 -8.00 9.40 -9.56
N ALA A 21 -8.54 9.58 -8.37
CA ALA A 21 -7.76 9.45 -7.15
C ALA A 21 -7.06 8.09 -7.25
N HIS A 22 -5.74 8.10 -7.41
CA HIS A 22 -4.97 6.88 -7.34
C HIS A 22 -5.21 6.37 -5.93
N ALA A 23 -6.00 5.30 -5.78
CA ALA A 23 -5.99 4.57 -4.53
C ALA A 23 -4.51 4.24 -4.29
N ALA A 24 -3.96 4.67 -3.16
CA ALA A 24 -2.61 4.29 -2.81
C ALA A 24 -2.56 2.76 -2.85
N ASP A 25 -1.64 2.20 -3.63
CA ASP A 25 -1.47 0.75 -3.65
C ASP A 25 -1.18 0.31 -2.22
N LYS A 26 -1.88 -0.74 -1.79
CA LYS A 26 -1.76 -1.25 -0.43
C LYS A 26 -0.32 -1.68 -0.16
N ILE A 27 0.29 -1.10 0.88
CA ILE A 27 1.66 -1.37 1.30
C ILE A 27 1.61 -2.37 2.45
N THR A 28 2.18 -3.55 2.24
CA THR A 28 2.35 -4.54 3.31
C THR A 28 3.75 -4.41 3.90
N ILE A 29 3.82 -4.21 5.21
CA ILE A 29 5.08 -4.17 5.96
C ILE A 29 5.08 -5.29 6.99
N MET A 30 6.09 -6.15 6.95
CA MET A 30 6.24 -7.22 7.93
C MET A 30 7.14 -6.79 9.09
N VAL A 31 6.74 -7.08 10.32
CA VAL A 31 7.47 -6.71 11.53
C VAL A 31 7.88 -7.97 12.27
N GLY A 32 9.12 -8.01 12.79
CA GLY A 32 9.69 -9.15 13.53
C GLY A 32 9.08 -9.40 14.93
N GLY A 33 7.77 -9.27 15.06
CA GLY A 33 6.96 -9.48 16.25
C GLY A 33 6.37 -8.19 16.82
N LEU A 34 5.21 -7.75 16.35
CA LEU A 34 4.54 -6.51 16.80
C LEU A 34 4.29 -6.44 18.32
N GLU A 35 4.29 -7.60 18.98
CA GLU A 35 4.06 -7.75 20.41
C GLU A 35 5.28 -7.36 21.26
N LYS A 36 6.47 -7.26 20.65
CA LYS A 36 7.69 -6.87 21.35
C LYS A 36 7.69 -5.35 21.56
N GLN A 37 8.05 -4.92 22.78
CA GLN A 37 8.13 -3.50 23.16
C GLN A 37 8.97 -2.64 22.19
N ILE A 38 10.01 -3.23 21.60
CA ILE A 38 10.90 -2.53 20.66
C ILE A 38 10.19 -2.06 19.38
N TYR A 39 9.02 -2.63 19.03
CA TYR A 39 8.24 -2.25 17.85
C TYR A 39 7.03 -1.35 18.15
N LEU A 40 6.95 -0.78 19.36
CA LEU A 40 5.93 0.23 19.67
C LEU A 40 5.84 1.35 18.63
N PRO A 41 6.94 1.90 18.09
CA PRO A 41 6.84 2.95 17.08
C PRO A 41 6.02 2.51 15.86
N ALA A 42 6.21 1.30 15.35
CA ALA A 42 5.42 0.77 14.24
C ALA A 42 3.95 0.62 14.63
N LYS A 43 3.68 0.01 15.80
CA LYS A 43 2.30 -0.21 16.25
C LYS A 43 1.54 1.09 16.52
N LEU A 44 2.19 2.07 17.14
CA LEU A 44 1.61 3.38 17.41
C LEU A 44 1.35 4.15 16.11
N THR A 45 2.23 4.06 15.11
CA THR A 45 2.02 4.71 13.80
C THR A 45 0.74 4.21 13.12
N GLU A 46 0.45 2.91 13.21
CA GLU A 46 -0.81 2.33 12.74
C GLU A 46 -2.01 2.81 13.59
N GLN A 47 -1.91 2.68 14.91
CA GLN A 47 -3.03 2.97 15.83
C GLN A 47 -3.42 4.44 15.89
N LEU A 48 -2.43 5.34 15.79
CA LEU A 48 -2.63 6.78 15.78
C LEU A 48 -3.05 7.30 14.39
N GLY A 49 -3.02 6.45 13.36
CA GLY A 49 -3.49 6.80 12.02
C GLY A 49 -2.49 7.60 11.19
N TYR A 50 -1.22 7.69 11.60
CA TYR A 50 -0.20 8.48 10.91
C TYR A 50 0.05 8.04 9.46
N PHE A 51 -0.11 6.76 9.13
CA PHE A 51 -0.07 6.32 7.73
C PHE A 51 -1.19 6.96 6.89
N LYS A 52 -2.40 7.00 7.44
CA LYS A 52 -3.57 7.59 6.77
C LYS A 52 -3.44 9.10 6.62
N GLU A 53 -2.85 9.78 7.60
CA GLU A 53 -2.53 11.21 7.51
C GLU A 53 -1.59 11.53 6.34
N GLN A 54 -0.70 10.60 5.97
CA GLN A 54 0.17 10.70 4.80
C GLN A 54 -0.47 10.19 3.50
N GLY A 55 -1.75 9.79 3.54
CA GLY A 55 -2.45 9.21 2.39
C GLY A 55 -1.98 7.81 2.00
N LEU A 56 -1.33 7.07 2.92
CA LEU A 56 -0.83 5.73 2.69
C LEU A 56 -1.81 4.68 3.23
N ASP A 57 -2.08 3.64 2.44
CA ASP A 57 -2.77 2.43 2.89
C ASP A 57 -1.73 1.37 3.30
N VAL A 58 -1.46 1.27 4.60
CA VAL A 58 -0.42 0.39 5.15
C VAL A 58 -1.05 -0.69 6.02
N GLU A 59 -0.67 -1.94 5.77
CA GLU A 59 -0.95 -3.09 6.64
C GLU A 59 0.35 -3.55 7.32
N LEU A 60 0.34 -3.60 8.65
CA LEU A 60 1.41 -4.21 9.42
C LEU A 60 1.10 -5.69 9.69
N GLN A 61 1.96 -6.56 9.18
CA GLN A 61 1.91 -7.99 9.49
C GLN A 61 2.97 -8.34 10.53
N SER A 62 2.61 -9.17 11.51
CA SER A 62 3.55 -9.64 12.51
C SER A 62 4.07 -11.00 12.13
N GLU A 63 5.39 -11.19 12.21
CA GLU A 63 6.02 -12.50 12.09
C GLU A 63 6.92 -12.79 13.29
N GLN A 64 6.72 -13.95 13.92
CA GLN A 64 7.46 -14.34 15.13
C GLN A 64 8.96 -14.51 14.87
N ALA A 65 9.31 -15.08 13.70
CA ALA A 65 10.65 -15.57 13.45
C ALA A 65 11.63 -14.55 12.84
N GLY A 66 11.20 -13.38 12.35
CA GLY A 66 12.05 -12.35 11.74
C GLY A 66 12.70 -12.76 10.39
N VAL A 67 13.34 -13.93 10.32
CA VAL A 67 13.98 -14.51 9.12
C VAL A 67 13.00 -14.71 7.97
N ASN A 68 11.75 -15.08 8.27
CA ASN A 68 10.74 -15.22 7.23
C ASN A 68 10.42 -13.84 6.60
N ALA A 69 10.47 -12.75 7.36
CA ALA A 69 10.18 -11.41 6.84
C ALA A 69 11.17 -10.97 5.74
N GLU A 70 12.47 -11.23 5.93
CA GLU A 70 13.50 -10.96 4.91
C GLU A 70 13.23 -11.73 3.61
N ASN A 71 12.93 -13.04 3.73
CA ASN A 71 12.65 -13.88 2.57
C ASN A 71 11.38 -13.41 1.84
N GLN A 72 10.34 -12.99 2.57
CA GLN A 72 9.13 -12.42 1.96
C GLN A 72 9.42 -11.10 1.22
N MET A 73 10.34 -10.27 1.74
CA MET A 73 10.74 -9.03 1.09
C MET A 73 11.53 -9.29 -0.20
N LEU A 74 12.51 -10.21 -0.16
CA LEU A 74 13.26 -10.62 -1.35
C LEU A 74 12.35 -11.27 -2.41
N ALA A 75 11.33 -12.00 -2.00
CA ALA A 75 10.33 -12.58 -2.89
C ALA A 75 9.32 -11.55 -3.45
N GLY A 76 9.35 -10.30 -2.97
CA GLY A 76 8.41 -9.24 -3.36
C GLY A 76 7.00 -9.41 -2.79
N ALA A 77 6.80 -10.32 -1.84
CA ALA A 77 5.51 -10.56 -1.19
C ALA A 77 5.13 -9.43 -0.21
N VAL A 78 6.13 -8.73 0.34
CA VAL A 78 5.95 -7.54 1.18
C VAL A 78 6.84 -6.40 0.66
N GLN A 79 6.41 -5.17 0.89
CA GLN A 79 7.11 -3.97 0.40
C GLN A 79 8.17 -3.46 1.40
N GLY A 80 8.12 -3.92 2.65
CA GLY A 80 9.11 -3.55 3.65
C GLY A 80 9.13 -4.48 4.85
N VAL A 81 10.23 -4.40 5.60
CA VAL A 81 10.44 -5.16 6.84
C VAL A 81 10.91 -4.21 7.94
N VAL A 82 10.36 -4.38 9.14
CA VAL A 82 10.84 -3.73 10.36
C VAL A 82 11.44 -4.80 11.26
N GLY A 83 12.76 -4.73 11.43
CA GLY A 83 13.56 -5.73 12.12
C GLY A 83 14.77 -5.13 12.82
N PHE A 84 15.70 -5.98 13.25
CA PHE A 84 17.00 -5.53 13.72
C PHE A 84 17.87 -5.02 12.57
N TYR A 85 18.79 -4.10 12.86
CA TYR A 85 19.56 -3.41 11.83
C TYR A 85 20.53 -4.33 11.08
N ASP A 86 21.16 -5.28 11.76
CA ASP A 86 22.08 -6.27 11.20
C ASP A 86 21.44 -7.11 10.08
N HIS A 87 20.12 -7.33 10.14
CA HIS A 87 19.37 -8.00 9.07
C HIS A 87 19.45 -7.23 7.73
N THR A 88 19.67 -5.92 7.75
CA THR A 88 19.89 -5.12 6.53
C THR A 88 21.20 -5.51 5.85
N ILE A 89 22.24 -5.81 6.65
CA ILE A 89 23.54 -6.25 6.13
C ILE A 89 23.42 -7.64 5.51
N ASP A 90 22.66 -8.53 6.16
CA ASP A 90 22.38 -9.88 5.63
C ASP A 90 21.53 -9.82 4.36
N LEU A 91 20.48 -9.00 4.31
CA LEU A 91 19.65 -8.77 3.12
C LEU A 91 20.49 -8.25 1.94
N GLN A 92 21.35 -7.26 2.17
CA GLN A 92 22.21 -6.71 1.11
C GLN A 92 23.16 -7.76 0.51
N ALA A 93 23.58 -8.76 1.30
CA ALA A 93 24.39 -9.85 0.79
C ALA A 93 23.57 -10.83 -0.09
N LYS A 94 22.25 -10.86 0.05
CA LYS A 94 21.33 -11.77 -0.65
C LYS A 94 20.77 -11.20 -1.96
N GLY A 95 20.75 -9.88 -2.16
CA GLY A 95 20.34 -9.22 -3.41
C GLY A 95 19.62 -7.91 -3.21
#